data_AF-A0A2W6HWC1-F1
#
_entry.id   AF-A0A2W6HWC1-F1
#
_cell.length_a   1.000
_cell.length_b   1.000
_cell.length_c   1.000
_cell.angle_alpha   90.00
_cell.angle_beta   90.00
_cell.angle_gamma   90.00
#
_symmetry.space_group_name_H-M   'P 1'
#
loop_
_entity.id
_entity.type
_entity.pdbx_description
1 polymer ?
#
loop_
_entity_poly.entity_id
_entity_poly.type
_entity_poly.pdbx_seq_one_letter_code
_entity_poly.pdbx_strand_id
1 'polypeptide(L)'
;MAQKKIDQTTIHPDGRPGDDAFTAFAICNDNADDAESRLRALESGAGDIGADVEALQLGLQQEGSARQQADVAEAQARQQALQVEAQARQQADAALDLRIDSLSERVLGDNVLINGDFDVWQRGTSFTVSNVYAADRWFIQQGGVTGQTMAKNALQLGDANFPGSENNLYVTVTGNSSATGAFQVFEQRVEDCRTFAGKVSTLSFRVFNAGAAGRKIAVEFAQTFGSGGSAAVLGIAPQVFTLTAGLNIITKTVTLPPVTGKTANARHAAVAIIWTTAGSDFNSRTAGLGLQVGALYFGQMKWEAGAVATPFKRREPGAELLLCYRYGEPVGFIANAQGADFATFSYKVPKRDVPTLTVLGNSIYPATLNARGSTTWFSMDGRVASSVSSYCFADSEI
;
A
#
# COMPACT_ATOMS: atom_id res chain seq x y z
N MET A 1 53.35 83.17 -21.14
CA MET A 1 53.66 83.59 -22.52
C MET A 1 54.97 82.93 -22.98
N ALA A 2 55.51 83.24 -24.18
CA ALA A 2 56.88 82.83 -24.51
C ALA A 2 57.88 83.64 -23.66
N GLN A 3 58.92 82.99 -23.12
CA GLN A 3 59.95 83.68 -22.32
C GLN A 3 60.57 84.83 -23.11
N LYS A 4 60.58 86.03 -22.53
CA LYS A 4 61.30 87.17 -23.08
C LYS A 4 62.81 86.89 -22.98
N LYS A 5 63.55 87.06 -24.06
CA LYS A 5 65.00 86.83 -24.11
C LYS A 5 65.74 88.14 -23.88
N ILE A 6 66.81 88.10 -23.11
CA ILE A 6 67.75 89.22 -22.96
C ILE A 6 68.63 89.25 -24.21
N ASP A 7 68.72 90.39 -24.87
CA ASP A 7 69.62 90.59 -26.01
C ASP A 7 71.03 90.89 -25.50
N GLN A 8 72.02 90.14 -25.98
CA GLN A 8 73.43 90.31 -25.60
C GLN A 8 74.28 90.86 -26.75
N THR A 9 73.68 91.14 -27.90
CA THR A 9 74.41 91.23 -29.18
C THR A 9 74.11 92.48 -30.00
N THR A 10 72.95 93.12 -29.82
CA THR A 10 72.62 94.36 -30.54
C THR A 10 73.46 95.53 -30.05
N ILE A 11 74.09 96.28 -30.96
CA ILE A 11 74.94 97.44 -30.61
C ILE A 11 74.07 98.70 -30.53
N HIS A 12 74.05 99.35 -29.36
CA HIS A 12 73.28 100.57 -29.13
C HIS A 12 74.05 101.83 -29.62
N PRO A 13 73.37 102.99 -29.78
CA PRO A 13 73.99 104.24 -30.25
C PRO A 13 75.15 104.76 -29.39
N ASP A 14 75.29 104.26 -28.17
CA ASP A 14 76.39 104.56 -27.23
C ASP A 14 77.62 103.63 -27.40
N GLY A 15 77.57 102.71 -28.37
CA GLY A 15 78.66 101.79 -28.72
C GLY A 15 78.75 100.55 -27.82
N ARG A 16 77.81 100.34 -26.87
CA ARG A 16 77.79 99.17 -25.99
C ARG A 16 76.89 98.07 -26.57
N PRO A 17 77.32 96.79 -26.54
CA PRO A 17 76.51 95.67 -27.02
C PRO A 17 75.56 95.15 -25.93
N GLY A 18 74.33 94.83 -26.32
CA GLY A 18 73.31 94.17 -25.51
C GLY A 18 72.44 95.11 -24.66
N ASP A 19 71.34 94.57 -24.14
CA ASP A 19 70.44 95.24 -23.21
C ASP A 19 71.20 95.71 -21.97
N ASP A 20 70.88 96.92 -21.48
CA ASP A 20 71.48 97.41 -20.24
C ASP A 20 71.05 96.58 -19.02
N ALA A 21 71.77 96.72 -17.91
CA ALA A 21 71.50 95.94 -16.71
C ALA A 21 70.07 96.13 -16.19
N PHE A 22 69.50 97.33 -16.28
CA PHE A 22 68.14 97.60 -15.81
C PHE A 22 67.09 96.91 -16.70
N THR A 23 67.27 96.94 -18.02
CA THR A 23 66.42 96.23 -18.97
C THR A 23 66.52 94.71 -18.78
N ALA A 24 67.73 94.17 -18.61
CA ALA A 24 67.94 92.75 -18.35
C ALA A 24 67.28 92.29 -17.02
N PHE A 25 67.40 93.09 -15.96
CA PHE A 25 66.73 92.80 -14.67
C PHE A 25 65.21 92.90 -14.78
N ALA A 26 64.68 93.88 -15.54
CA ALA A 26 63.24 93.99 -15.79
C ALA A 26 62.70 92.76 -16.56
N ILE A 27 63.43 92.28 -17.57
CA ILE A 27 63.07 91.06 -18.32
C ILE A 27 63.07 89.82 -17.41
N CYS A 28 64.06 89.70 -16.51
CA CYS A 28 64.10 88.63 -15.52
C CYS A 28 62.91 88.68 -14.56
N ASN A 29 62.56 89.85 -14.04
CA ASN A 29 61.40 90.02 -13.16
C ASN A 29 60.08 89.70 -13.88
N ASP A 30 59.88 90.21 -15.10
CA ASP A 30 58.71 89.90 -15.92
C ASP A 30 58.55 88.40 -16.19
N ASN A 31 59.66 87.71 -16.49
CA ASN A 31 59.65 86.26 -16.70
C ASN A 31 59.39 85.49 -15.40
N ALA A 32 59.90 85.98 -14.26
CA ALA A 32 59.62 85.40 -12.95
C ALA A 32 58.15 85.55 -12.57
N ASP A 33 57.57 86.74 -12.80
CA ASP A 33 56.16 87.02 -12.57
C ASP A 33 55.23 86.20 -13.49
N ASP A 34 55.58 86.00 -14.78
CA ASP A 34 54.84 85.10 -15.69
C ASP A 34 54.95 83.64 -15.23
N ALA A 35 56.14 83.20 -14.79
CA ALA A 35 56.34 81.86 -14.27
C ALA A 35 55.52 81.60 -13.00
N GLU A 36 55.53 82.56 -12.06
CA GLU A 36 54.75 82.47 -10.83
C GLU A 36 53.24 82.52 -11.12
N SER A 37 52.79 83.35 -12.05
CA SER A 37 51.39 83.41 -12.48
C SER A 37 50.92 82.10 -13.10
N ARG A 38 51.77 81.45 -13.91
CA ARG A 38 51.49 80.13 -14.51
C ARG A 38 51.46 79.02 -13.47
N LEU A 39 52.37 79.08 -12.48
CA LEU A 39 52.38 78.14 -11.36
C LEU A 39 51.09 78.28 -10.54
N ARG A 40 50.68 79.49 -10.19
CA ARG A 40 49.41 79.76 -9.49
C ARG A 40 48.18 79.31 -10.28
N ALA A 41 48.19 79.45 -11.61
CA ALA A 41 47.10 78.98 -12.47
C ALA A 41 47.03 77.44 -12.56
N LEU A 42 48.18 76.77 -12.52
CA LEU A 42 48.26 75.31 -12.44
C LEU A 42 47.79 74.80 -11.08
N GLU A 43 48.20 75.45 -9.99
CA GLU A 43 47.78 75.11 -8.63
C GLU A 43 46.29 75.37 -8.40
N SER A 44 45.72 76.44 -8.97
CA SER A 44 44.28 76.71 -8.89
C SER A 44 43.44 75.77 -9.75
N GLY A 45 43.96 75.28 -10.88
CA GLY A 45 43.29 74.30 -11.73
C GLY A 45 43.41 72.85 -11.24
N ALA A 46 44.39 72.56 -10.39
CA ALA A 46 44.65 71.22 -9.85
C ALA A 46 44.16 71.01 -8.40
N GLY A 47 43.68 72.06 -7.74
CA GLY A 47 43.31 72.05 -6.31
C GLY A 47 42.28 70.97 -5.94
N ASP A 48 41.36 70.65 -6.85
CA ASP A 48 40.24 69.74 -6.57
C ASP A 48 40.38 68.34 -7.20
N ILE A 49 41.45 68.06 -7.96
CA ILE A 49 41.64 66.76 -8.63
C ILE A 49 41.70 65.61 -7.61
N GLY A 50 42.30 65.84 -6.44
CA GLY A 50 42.32 64.86 -5.36
C GLY A 50 40.92 64.54 -4.82
N ALA A 51 40.11 65.58 -4.61
CA ALA A 51 38.73 65.44 -4.16
C ALA A 51 37.84 64.76 -5.21
N ASP A 52 38.03 65.08 -6.49
CA ASP A 52 37.31 64.44 -7.60
C ASP A 52 37.64 62.94 -7.72
N VAL A 53 38.91 62.57 -7.56
CA VAL A 53 39.34 61.17 -7.58
C VAL A 53 38.78 60.41 -6.39
N GLU A 54 38.78 61.00 -5.19
CA GLU A 54 38.16 60.40 -4.00
C GLU A 54 36.64 60.22 -4.18
N ALA A 55 35.95 61.20 -4.77
CA ALA A 55 34.53 61.13 -5.07
C ALA A 55 34.21 60.00 -6.08
N LEU A 56 35.03 59.84 -7.12
CA LEU A 56 34.89 58.74 -8.09
C LEU A 56 35.14 57.37 -7.45
N GLN A 57 36.14 57.25 -6.59
CA GLN A 57 36.40 56.01 -5.84
C GLN A 57 35.23 55.65 -4.93
N LEU A 58 34.66 56.64 -4.23
CA LEU A 58 33.49 56.45 -3.39
C LEU A 58 32.26 56.03 -4.22
N GLY A 59 32.03 56.69 -5.36
CA GLY A 59 30.93 56.33 -6.28
C GLY A 59 31.05 54.90 -6.80
N LEU A 60 32.26 54.46 -7.16
CA LEU A 60 32.51 53.10 -7.62
C LEU A 60 32.29 52.06 -6.52
N GLN A 61 32.72 52.35 -5.28
CA GLN A 61 32.45 51.48 -4.13
C GLN A 61 30.96 51.36 -3.81
N GLN A 62 30.22 52.47 -3.90
CA GLN A 62 28.77 52.49 -3.71
C GLN A 62 28.04 51.69 -4.79
N GLU A 63 28.42 51.85 -6.06
CA GLU A 63 27.86 51.08 -7.17
C GLU A 63 28.14 49.57 -7.03
N GLY A 64 29.37 49.21 -6.68
CA GLY A 64 29.74 47.82 -6.43
C GLY A 64 28.93 47.19 -5.30
N SER A 65 28.74 47.93 -4.21
CA SER A 65 27.90 47.50 -3.09
C SER A 65 26.43 47.33 -3.48
N ALA A 66 25.89 48.25 -4.30
CA ALA A 66 24.51 48.19 -4.76
C ALA A 66 24.25 47.01 -5.70
N ARG A 67 25.19 46.72 -6.63
CA ARG A 67 25.12 45.53 -7.50
C ARG A 67 25.16 44.24 -6.70
N GLN A 68 26.07 44.15 -5.73
CA GLN A 68 26.17 42.96 -4.88
C GLN A 68 24.91 42.75 -4.03
N GLN A 69 24.30 43.82 -3.51
CA GLN A 69 23.00 43.74 -2.82
C GLN A 69 21.88 43.30 -3.76
N ALA A 70 21.84 43.80 -5.00
CA ALA A 70 20.86 43.39 -6.00
C ALA A 70 21.00 41.90 -6.37
N ASP A 71 22.22 41.42 -6.59
CA ASP A 71 22.50 40.01 -6.90
C ASP A 71 22.08 39.09 -5.74
N VAL A 72 22.37 39.50 -4.50
CA VAL A 72 21.96 38.75 -3.29
C VAL A 72 20.43 38.74 -3.16
N ALA A 73 19.76 39.87 -3.39
CA ALA A 73 18.31 39.96 -3.35
C ALA A 73 17.66 39.07 -4.43
N GLU A 74 18.21 39.06 -5.65
CA GLU A 74 17.74 38.19 -6.73
C GLU A 74 17.95 36.70 -6.39
N ALA A 75 19.11 36.34 -5.84
CA ALA A 75 19.40 34.98 -5.41
C ALA A 75 18.44 34.52 -4.29
N GLN A 76 18.16 35.39 -3.32
CA GLN A 76 17.20 35.13 -2.24
C GLN A 76 15.78 34.96 -2.79
N ALA A 77 15.35 35.81 -3.73
CA ALA A 77 14.03 35.70 -4.36
C ALA A 77 13.89 34.39 -5.16
N ARG A 78 14.91 34.00 -5.92
CA ARG A 78 14.95 32.71 -6.63
C ARG A 78 14.89 31.52 -5.67
N GLN A 79 15.62 31.58 -4.56
CA GLN A 79 15.61 30.51 -3.56
C GLN A 79 14.24 30.39 -2.88
N GLN A 80 13.59 31.51 -2.56
CA GLN A 80 12.23 31.52 -2.02
C GLN A 80 11.22 30.93 -3.02
N ALA A 81 11.30 31.31 -4.31
CA ALA A 81 10.43 30.76 -5.34
C ALA A 81 10.56 29.23 -5.48
N LEU A 82 11.80 28.71 -5.48
CA LEU A 82 12.07 27.27 -5.52
C LEU A 82 11.52 26.54 -4.28
N GLN A 83 11.62 27.13 -3.09
CA GLN A 83 11.06 26.56 -1.86
C GLN A 83 9.53 26.49 -1.92
N VAL A 84 8.87 27.54 -2.41
CA VAL A 84 7.41 27.57 -2.57
C VAL A 84 6.96 26.50 -3.57
N GLU A 85 7.65 26.35 -4.70
CA GLU A 85 7.34 25.31 -5.69
C GLU A 85 7.52 23.90 -5.11
N ALA A 86 8.61 23.65 -4.38
CA ALA A 86 8.86 22.36 -3.74
C ALA A 86 7.78 22.01 -2.70
N GLN A 87 7.35 22.98 -1.90
CA GLN A 87 6.25 22.81 -0.94
C GLN A 87 4.93 22.52 -1.65
N ALA A 88 4.62 23.24 -2.73
CA ALA A 88 3.41 23.02 -3.51
C ALA A 88 3.38 21.61 -4.14
N ARG A 89 4.53 21.13 -4.66
CA ARG A 89 4.66 19.76 -5.17
C ARG A 89 4.43 18.72 -4.07
N GLN A 90 5.06 18.88 -2.91
CA GLN A 90 4.84 17.98 -1.77
C GLN A 90 3.38 17.94 -1.31
N GLN A 91 2.70 19.09 -1.28
CA GLN A 91 1.28 19.15 -0.94
C GLN A 91 0.40 18.47 -2.00
N ALA A 92 0.73 18.64 -3.29
CA ALA A 92 0.02 17.98 -4.39
C ALA A 92 0.19 16.46 -4.34
N ASP A 93 1.40 15.97 -4.09
CA ASP A 93 1.68 14.53 -3.96
C ASP A 93 0.92 13.93 -2.76
N ALA A 94 0.93 14.59 -1.60
CA ALA A 94 0.16 14.15 -0.43
C ALA A 94 -1.36 14.14 -0.68
N ALA A 95 -1.87 15.13 -1.41
CA ALA A 95 -3.28 15.17 -1.82
C ALA A 95 -3.63 14.08 -2.83
N LEU A 96 -2.69 13.73 -3.71
CA LEU A 96 -2.83 12.63 -4.66
C LEU A 96 -2.88 11.28 -3.94
N ASP A 97 -2.01 11.04 -2.96
CA ASP A 97 -2.00 9.83 -2.13
C ASP A 97 -3.35 9.65 -1.41
N LEU A 98 -3.86 10.70 -0.76
CA LEU A 98 -5.20 10.68 -0.13
C LEU A 98 -6.33 10.40 -1.15
N ARG A 99 -6.22 10.93 -2.37
CA ARG A 99 -7.19 10.69 -3.44
C ARG A 99 -7.12 9.25 -3.93
N ILE A 100 -5.93 8.70 -4.10
CA ILE A 100 -5.69 7.30 -4.52
C ILE A 100 -6.22 6.33 -3.47
N ASP A 101 -6.01 6.60 -2.18
CA ASP A 101 -6.60 5.83 -1.08
C ASP A 101 -8.14 5.85 -1.17
N SER A 102 -8.73 7.04 -1.35
CA SER A 102 -10.19 7.18 -1.48
C SER A 102 -10.79 6.54 -2.74
N LEU A 103 -9.99 6.34 -3.80
CA LEU A 103 -10.40 5.70 -5.05
C LEU A 103 -10.21 4.18 -4.96
N SER A 104 -9.19 3.72 -4.25
CA SER A 104 -8.97 2.31 -3.94
C SER A 104 -10.13 1.73 -3.12
N GLU A 105 -10.66 2.51 -2.16
CA GLU A 105 -11.88 2.19 -1.40
C GLU A 105 -13.15 2.02 -2.26
N ARG A 106 -13.12 2.45 -3.53
CA ARG A 106 -14.29 2.53 -4.42
C ARG A 106 -14.30 1.54 -5.58
N VAL A 107 -13.17 0.90 -5.94
CA VAL A 107 -13.11 0.15 -7.21
C VAL A 107 -13.15 -1.37 -7.08
N LEU A 108 -12.59 -2.01 -6.06
CA LEU A 108 -12.80 -3.44 -5.79
C LEU A 108 -12.24 -3.76 -4.40
N GLY A 109 -13.17 -3.94 -3.46
CA GLY A 109 -13.04 -4.35 -2.05
C GLY A 109 -11.65 -4.38 -1.41
N ASP A 110 -11.43 -3.50 -0.43
CA ASP A 110 -10.33 -3.56 0.54
C ASP A 110 -10.24 -4.91 1.27
N ASN A 111 -11.33 -5.70 1.24
CA ASN A 111 -11.38 -7.04 1.81
C ASN A 111 -10.70 -8.06 0.90
N VAL A 112 -9.64 -8.71 1.34
CA VAL A 112 -9.03 -9.85 0.63
C VAL A 112 -9.74 -11.18 0.92
N LEU A 113 -10.62 -11.24 1.92
CA LEU A 113 -11.40 -12.43 2.24
C LEU A 113 -12.60 -12.54 1.31
N ILE A 114 -12.82 -13.74 0.79
CA ILE A 114 -13.97 -14.11 -0.03
C ILE A 114 -15.03 -14.74 0.89
N ASN A 115 -16.30 -14.46 0.65
CA ASN A 115 -17.46 -14.99 1.38
C ASN A 115 -17.38 -14.69 2.89
N GLY A 116 -16.98 -13.47 3.26
CA GLY A 116 -16.81 -13.06 4.65
C GLY A 116 -18.12 -12.85 5.42
N ASP A 117 -19.24 -12.67 4.71
CA ASP A 117 -20.59 -12.67 5.26
C ASP A 117 -21.21 -14.07 5.38
N PHE A 118 -20.58 -15.08 4.76
CA PHE A 118 -21.04 -16.47 4.73
C PHE A 118 -22.39 -16.66 4.02
N ASP A 119 -22.65 -15.92 2.96
CA ASP A 119 -23.87 -16.08 2.16
C ASP A 119 -23.77 -17.19 1.10
N VAL A 120 -22.56 -17.59 0.71
CA VAL A 120 -22.33 -18.61 -0.32
C VAL A 120 -21.99 -19.98 0.30
N TRP A 121 -22.78 -21.01 -0.04
CA TRP A 121 -22.67 -22.39 0.46
C TRP A 121 -22.99 -23.41 -0.63
N GLN A 122 -22.00 -23.74 -1.46
CA GLN A 122 -22.16 -24.60 -2.62
C GLN A 122 -21.78 -26.06 -2.33
N ARG A 123 -21.00 -26.33 -1.27
CA ARG A 123 -20.50 -27.66 -0.88
C ARG A 123 -21.40 -28.42 0.11
N GLY A 124 -22.51 -27.81 0.52
CA GLY A 124 -23.36 -28.27 1.61
C GLY A 124 -23.52 -27.17 2.66
N THR A 125 -24.38 -27.39 3.66
CA THR A 125 -24.74 -26.37 4.66
C THR A 125 -24.43 -26.78 6.11
N SER A 126 -23.89 -27.98 6.33
CA SER A 126 -23.53 -28.49 7.65
C SER A 126 -22.41 -29.51 7.55
N PHE A 127 -21.39 -29.35 8.39
CA PHE A 127 -20.16 -30.13 8.36
C PHE A 127 -19.74 -30.51 9.79
N THR A 128 -19.51 -31.80 10.02
CA THR A 128 -19.04 -32.36 11.30
C THR A 128 -17.65 -33.01 11.19
N VAL A 129 -17.08 -33.00 9.99
CA VAL A 129 -15.78 -33.59 9.64
C VAL A 129 -14.67 -32.55 9.60
N SER A 130 -13.41 -32.98 9.71
CA SER A 130 -12.22 -32.12 9.65
C SER A 130 -11.61 -32.10 8.25
N ASN A 131 -10.80 -31.07 7.96
CA ASN A 131 -10.04 -30.89 6.74
C ASN A 131 -10.93 -30.77 5.49
N VAL A 132 -11.98 -29.96 5.59
CA VAL A 132 -12.92 -29.70 4.50
C VAL A 132 -13.16 -28.21 4.33
N TYR A 133 -13.49 -27.81 3.11
CA TYR A 133 -14.02 -26.48 2.81
C TYR A 133 -15.54 -26.49 3.02
N ALA A 134 -16.05 -25.54 3.80
CA ALA A 134 -17.46 -25.43 4.18
C ALA A 134 -18.18 -24.31 3.43
N ALA A 135 -18.50 -23.19 4.11
CA ALA A 135 -18.96 -21.96 3.48
C ALA A 135 -17.86 -21.52 2.51
N ASP A 136 -18.08 -21.60 1.20
CA ASP A 136 -17.07 -21.53 0.15
C ASP A 136 -15.85 -20.67 0.52
N ARG A 137 -14.64 -21.27 0.38
CA ARG A 137 -13.31 -20.75 0.78
C ARG A 137 -12.90 -20.93 2.24
N TRP A 138 -13.84 -21.12 3.15
CA TRP A 138 -13.54 -21.30 4.57
C TRP A 138 -13.22 -22.76 4.88
N PHE A 139 -11.98 -23.00 5.30
CA PHE A 139 -11.45 -24.33 5.59
C PHE A 139 -11.55 -24.63 7.09
N ILE A 140 -11.90 -25.87 7.40
CA ILE A 140 -12.13 -26.34 8.76
C ILE A 140 -11.06 -27.33 9.16
N GLN A 141 -10.49 -27.15 10.36
CA GLN A 141 -9.70 -28.20 11.00
C GLN A 141 -10.10 -28.38 12.45
N GLN A 142 -10.10 -29.63 12.89
CA GLN A 142 -10.46 -29.99 14.24
C GLN A 142 -9.90 -31.36 14.61
N GLY A 143 -9.59 -31.54 15.89
CA GLY A 143 -9.07 -32.78 16.45
C GLY A 143 -9.25 -32.79 17.95
N GLY A 144 -9.46 -33.96 18.56
CA GLY A 144 -9.63 -34.07 20.01
C GLY A 144 -10.85 -33.31 20.57
N VAL A 145 -11.89 -33.08 19.78
CA VAL A 145 -13.15 -32.42 20.18
C VAL A 145 -14.35 -33.34 19.94
N THR A 146 -15.48 -33.05 20.58
CA THR A 146 -16.74 -33.80 20.42
C THR A 146 -17.92 -32.85 20.16
N GLY A 147 -18.93 -33.35 19.42
CA GLY A 147 -20.13 -32.57 19.07
C GLY A 147 -19.83 -31.33 18.24
N GLN A 148 -18.75 -31.40 17.46
CA GLN A 148 -18.28 -30.32 16.63
C GLN A 148 -19.12 -30.18 15.36
N THR A 149 -19.60 -28.97 15.09
CA THR A 149 -20.38 -28.66 13.87
C THR A 149 -20.01 -27.27 13.38
N MET A 150 -19.85 -27.14 12.07
CA MET A 150 -19.94 -25.86 11.37
C MET A 150 -21.08 -25.89 10.37
N ALA A 151 -21.96 -24.89 10.43
CA ALA A 151 -23.16 -24.89 9.63
C ALA A 151 -23.58 -23.48 9.21
N LYS A 152 -24.40 -23.44 8.16
CA LYS A 152 -25.11 -22.24 7.75
C LYS A 152 -26.22 -21.96 8.74
N ASN A 153 -26.26 -20.75 9.27
CA ASN A 153 -27.41 -20.27 10.03
C ASN A 153 -28.06 -19.11 9.27
N ALA A 154 -29.33 -19.29 8.90
CA ALA A 154 -30.10 -18.28 8.17
C ALA A 154 -30.51 -17.15 9.13
N LEU A 155 -30.34 -15.91 8.68
CA LEU A 155 -30.72 -14.73 9.44
C LEU A 155 -32.16 -14.31 9.12
N GLN A 156 -32.82 -13.69 10.09
CA GLN A 156 -34.11 -13.07 9.87
C GLN A 156 -33.93 -11.71 9.19
N LEU A 157 -34.92 -11.29 8.41
CA LEU A 157 -34.93 -9.94 7.85
C LEU A 157 -34.87 -8.90 8.98
N GLY A 158 -33.93 -7.96 8.86
CA GLY A 158 -33.72 -6.93 9.88
C GLY A 158 -32.85 -7.37 11.06
N ASP A 159 -32.10 -8.47 10.96
CA ASP A 159 -31.14 -8.87 11.99
C ASP A 159 -30.14 -7.73 12.30
N ALA A 160 -30.11 -7.31 13.56
CA ALA A 160 -29.26 -6.20 14.02
C ALA A 160 -27.82 -6.64 14.34
N ASN A 161 -27.59 -7.94 14.55
CA ASN A 161 -26.27 -8.47 14.88
C ASN A 161 -25.39 -8.58 13.63
N PHE A 162 -25.98 -8.95 12.49
CA PHE A 162 -25.31 -9.14 11.20
C PHE A 162 -26.06 -8.39 10.08
N PRO A 163 -26.11 -7.05 10.12
CA PRO A 163 -26.92 -6.28 9.21
C PRO A 163 -26.51 -6.47 7.75
N GLY A 164 -27.47 -6.75 6.87
CA GLY A 164 -27.27 -6.89 5.43
C GLY A 164 -26.77 -8.25 4.94
N SER A 165 -26.42 -9.16 5.86
CA SER A 165 -26.11 -10.56 5.56
C SER A 165 -27.40 -11.40 5.52
N GLU A 166 -27.45 -12.42 4.68
CA GLU A 166 -28.58 -13.36 4.62
C GLU A 166 -28.35 -14.56 5.55
N ASN A 167 -27.09 -14.89 5.79
CA ASN A 167 -26.67 -15.99 6.64
C ASN A 167 -25.49 -15.55 7.51
N ASN A 168 -25.12 -16.40 8.46
CA ASN A 168 -23.86 -16.33 9.17
C ASN A 168 -23.32 -17.75 9.41
N LEU A 169 -22.06 -17.84 9.82
CA LEU A 169 -21.41 -19.11 10.14
C LEU A 169 -21.71 -19.48 11.59
N TYR A 170 -22.38 -20.61 11.80
CA TYR A 170 -22.51 -21.26 13.10
C TYR A 170 -21.34 -22.21 13.34
N VAL A 171 -20.66 -22.11 14.49
CA VAL A 171 -19.60 -23.03 14.92
C VAL A 171 -19.86 -23.48 16.35
N THR A 172 -19.81 -24.77 16.60
CA THR A 172 -19.99 -25.34 17.95
C THR A 172 -19.03 -26.50 18.22
N VAL A 173 -18.81 -26.74 19.51
CA VAL A 173 -18.19 -27.92 20.11
C VAL A 173 -18.91 -28.19 21.44
N THR A 174 -19.26 -29.43 21.74
CA THR A 174 -19.93 -29.78 23.02
C THR A 174 -18.97 -30.35 24.05
N GLY A 175 -17.76 -30.73 23.65
CA GLY A 175 -16.73 -31.23 24.55
C GLY A 175 -15.35 -31.29 23.91
N ASN A 176 -14.35 -31.53 24.75
CA ASN A 176 -12.94 -31.70 24.37
C ASN A 176 -12.48 -33.05 24.94
N SER A 177 -11.93 -33.92 24.08
CA SER A 177 -11.44 -35.25 24.47
C SER A 177 -9.94 -35.29 24.74
N SER A 178 -9.24 -34.17 24.59
CA SER A 178 -7.81 -34.02 24.95
C SER A 178 -7.55 -32.70 25.66
N ALA A 179 -6.75 -32.74 26.73
CA ALA A 179 -6.33 -31.54 27.45
C ALA A 179 -5.32 -30.68 26.67
N THR A 180 -4.47 -31.34 25.88
CA THR A 180 -3.32 -30.71 25.22
C THR A 180 -3.53 -30.57 23.72
N GLY A 181 -4.10 -31.59 23.08
CA GLY A 181 -4.21 -31.71 21.63
C GLY A 181 -5.60 -31.45 21.05
N ALA A 182 -6.58 -31.04 21.87
CA ALA A 182 -7.89 -30.65 21.36
C ALA A 182 -7.83 -29.31 20.65
N PHE A 183 -8.47 -29.19 19.49
CA PHE A 183 -8.62 -27.92 18.79
C PHE A 183 -9.81 -27.91 17.84
N GLN A 184 -10.34 -26.72 17.60
CA GLN A 184 -11.22 -26.42 16.47
C GLN A 184 -10.85 -25.05 15.94
N VAL A 185 -10.69 -24.99 14.63
CA VAL A 185 -10.25 -23.80 13.91
C VAL A 185 -10.97 -23.75 12.57
N PHE A 186 -11.26 -22.54 12.11
CA PHE A 186 -11.56 -22.29 10.71
C PHE A 186 -10.66 -21.17 10.20
N GLU A 187 -10.34 -21.25 8.91
CA GLU A 187 -9.38 -20.36 8.29
C GLU A 187 -9.78 -20.02 6.87
N GLN A 188 -9.27 -18.90 6.36
CA GLN A 188 -9.28 -18.64 4.94
C GLN A 188 -7.85 -18.43 4.45
N ARG A 189 -7.51 -19.19 3.42
CA ARG A 189 -6.23 -19.10 2.71
C ARG A 189 -6.38 -18.13 1.55
N VAL A 190 -5.96 -16.90 1.77
CA VAL A 190 -5.87 -15.88 0.73
C VAL A 190 -4.70 -16.25 -0.17
N GLU A 191 -4.95 -16.34 -1.47
CA GLU A 191 -3.88 -16.67 -2.41
C GLU A 191 -2.76 -15.64 -2.30
N ASP A 192 -1.55 -16.12 -2.56
CA ASP A 192 -0.35 -15.31 -2.48
C ASP A 192 0.16 -15.04 -1.06
N CYS A 193 1.29 -15.66 -0.70
CA CYS A 193 1.95 -15.39 0.59
C CYS A 193 2.50 -13.96 0.69
N ARG A 194 2.60 -13.24 -0.43
CA ARG A 194 2.98 -11.82 -0.49
C ARG A 194 1.85 -10.90 -0.05
N THR A 195 0.61 -11.37 0.00
CA THR A 195 -0.53 -10.60 0.50
C THR A 195 -0.22 -10.07 1.90
N PHE A 196 -0.13 -8.74 2.02
CA PHE A 196 0.27 -7.98 3.22
C PHE A 196 1.65 -8.30 3.82
N ALA A 197 2.52 -9.05 3.13
CA ALA A 197 3.88 -9.32 3.62
C ALA A 197 4.66 -8.02 3.82
N GLY A 198 5.21 -7.81 5.02
CA GLY A 198 5.94 -6.60 5.40
C GLY A 198 5.08 -5.33 5.50
N LYS A 199 3.75 -5.44 5.39
CA LYS A 199 2.81 -4.32 5.47
C LYS A 199 1.88 -4.48 6.66
N VAL A 200 1.44 -3.35 7.23
CA VAL A 200 0.39 -3.36 8.24
C VAL A 200 -0.95 -3.69 7.59
N SER A 201 -1.72 -4.57 8.21
CA SER A 201 -3.07 -4.99 7.80
C SER A 201 -3.94 -5.21 9.03
N THR A 202 -5.25 -5.19 8.85
CA THR A 202 -6.22 -5.33 9.93
C THR A 202 -7.32 -6.33 9.57
N LEU A 203 -7.53 -7.34 10.43
CA LEU A 203 -8.67 -8.25 10.39
C LEU A 203 -9.78 -7.71 11.30
N SER A 204 -11.01 -7.67 10.83
CA SER A 204 -12.20 -7.33 11.61
C SER A 204 -13.35 -8.29 11.31
N PHE A 205 -14.18 -8.57 12.31
CA PHE A 205 -15.38 -9.39 12.15
C PHE A 205 -16.34 -9.24 13.33
N ARG A 206 -17.57 -9.71 13.13
CA ARG A 206 -18.58 -9.84 14.19
C ARG A 206 -18.65 -11.28 14.69
N VAL A 207 -18.76 -11.44 16.00
CA VAL A 207 -19.05 -12.73 16.63
C VAL A 207 -20.16 -12.58 17.66
N PHE A 208 -21.20 -13.38 17.54
CA PHE A 208 -22.27 -13.46 18.52
C PHE A 208 -22.05 -14.66 19.43
N ASN A 209 -21.90 -14.39 20.73
CA ASN A 209 -21.82 -15.41 21.77
C ASN A 209 -23.20 -15.63 22.37
N ALA A 210 -23.84 -16.74 22.02
CA ALA A 210 -25.15 -17.11 22.55
C ALA A 210 -25.09 -17.66 23.98
N GLY A 211 -23.89 -17.89 24.53
CA GLY A 211 -23.68 -18.36 25.90
C GLY A 211 -23.39 -17.24 26.90
N ALA A 212 -22.91 -17.63 28.07
CA ALA A 212 -22.46 -16.69 29.10
C ALA A 212 -21.20 -15.93 28.67
N ALA A 213 -20.98 -14.76 29.28
CA ALA A 213 -19.74 -14.01 29.13
C ALA A 213 -18.52 -14.81 29.64
N GLY A 214 -17.33 -14.49 29.13
CA GLY A 214 -16.07 -15.12 29.54
C GLY A 214 -15.60 -16.22 28.60
N ARG A 215 -16.41 -16.61 27.61
CA ARG A 215 -15.94 -17.47 26.52
C ARG A 215 -14.84 -16.77 25.73
N LYS A 216 -13.86 -17.52 25.23
CA LYS A 216 -12.73 -16.96 24.50
C LYS A 216 -12.65 -17.51 23.08
N ILE A 217 -12.07 -16.71 22.19
CA ILE A 217 -11.55 -17.15 20.88
C ILE A 217 -10.10 -16.67 20.75
N ALA A 218 -9.34 -17.25 19.84
CA ALA A 218 -8.05 -16.69 19.47
C ALA A 218 -7.96 -16.45 17.96
N VAL A 219 -7.25 -15.41 17.59
CA VAL A 219 -6.91 -15.08 16.21
C VAL A 219 -5.41 -15.21 16.05
N GLU A 220 -4.98 -15.83 14.97
CA GLU A 220 -3.59 -15.75 14.49
C GLU A 220 -3.57 -15.58 12.98
N PHE A 221 -2.38 -15.35 12.45
CA PHE A 221 -2.11 -15.39 11.02
C PHE A 221 -1.01 -16.39 10.70
N ALA A 222 -0.96 -16.81 9.45
CA ALA A 222 0.11 -17.66 8.94
C ALA A 222 0.50 -17.28 7.51
N GLN A 223 1.69 -17.72 7.10
CA GLN A 223 2.16 -17.70 5.72
C GLN A 223 2.58 -19.11 5.32
N THR A 224 1.99 -19.63 4.26
CA THR A 224 2.36 -20.92 3.66
C THR A 224 3.00 -20.68 2.30
N PHE A 225 4.00 -21.49 1.96
CA PHE A 225 4.81 -21.28 0.75
C PHE A 225 4.63 -22.36 -0.31
N GLY A 226 3.56 -23.16 -0.21
CA GLY A 226 3.28 -24.25 -1.15
C GLY A 226 4.16 -25.48 -0.93
N SER A 227 3.80 -26.60 -1.57
CA SER A 227 4.56 -27.85 -1.48
C SER A 227 5.97 -27.68 -2.05
N GLY A 228 6.99 -28.19 -1.35
CA GLY A 228 8.41 -28.02 -1.70
C GLY A 228 8.94 -26.59 -1.57
N GLY A 229 8.12 -25.65 -1.06
CA GLY A 229 8.53 -24.29 -0.76
C GLY A 229 9.21 -24.18 0.60
N SER A 230 9.40 -22.95 1.06
CA SER A 230 9.89 -22.67 2.42
C SER A 230 8.94 -23.20 3.51
N ALA A 231 9.48 -23.47 4.70
CA ALA A 231 8.68 -23.84 5.86
C ALA A 231 7.62 -22.76 6.17
N ALA A 232 6.40 -23.20 6.47
CA ALA A 232 5.31 -22.31 6.85
C ALA A 232 5.64 -21.53 8.12
N VAL A 233 5.21 -20.27 8.17
CA VAL A 233 5.26 -19.43 9.37
C VAL A 233 3.88 -19.44 9.99
N LEU A 234 3.76 -20.03 11.17
CA LEU A 234 2.52 -20.13 11.95
C LEU A 234 2.63 -19.27 13.21
N GLY A 235 1.53 -19.02 13.92
CA GLY A 235 1.57 -18.27 15.18
C GLY A 235 2.00 -16.82 15.00
N ILE A 236 1.62 -16.18 13.89
CA ILE A 236 1.93 -14.76 13.66
C ILE A 236 0.94 -13.92 14.47
N ALA A 237 1.48 -13.16 15.42
CA ALA A 237 0.75 -12.23 16.29
C ALA A 237 -0.52 -12.81 16.96
N PRO A 238 -0.46 -14.00 17.58
CA PRO A 238 -1.62 -14.64 18.16
C PRO A 238 -2.20 -13.78 19.29
N GLN A 239 -3.53 -13.73 19.38
CA GLN A 239 -4.21 -12.98 20.43
C GLN A 239 -5.50 -13.67 20.84
N VAL A 240 -5.72 -13.74 22.15
CA VAL A 240 -6.98 -14.18 22.75
C VAL A 240 -7.92 -12.99 22.92
N PHE A 241 -9.19 -13.20 22.58
CA PHE A 241 -10.29 -12.27 22.83
C PHE A 241 -11.30 -12.92 23.76
N THR A 242 -11.58 -12.27 24.89
CA THR A 242 -12.65 -12.68 25.80
C THR A 242 -13.96 -12.04 25.36
N LEU A 243 -14.96 -12.86 25.09
CA LEU A 243 -16.26 -12.45 24.58
C LEU A 243 -17.23 -12.14 25.72
N THR A 244 -17.98 -11.06 25.58
CA THR A 244 -19.20 -10.84 26.36
C THR A 244 -20.31 -11.76 25.86
N ALA A 245 -21.41 -11.88 26.62
CA ALA A 245 -22.64 -12.42 26.06
C ALA A 245 -23.16 -11.48 24.96
N GLY A 246 -23.78 -12.05 23.91
CA GLY A 246 -24.29 -11.29 22.78
C GLY A 246 -23.23 -10.93 21.73
N LEU A 247 -23.47 -9.81 21.03
CA LEU A 247 -22.62 -9.36 19.93
C LEU A 247 -21.27 -8.80 20.44
N ASN A 248 -20.20 -9.25 19.81
CA ASN A 248 -18.85 -8.73 19.97
C ASN A 248 -18.30 -8.35 18.59
N ILE A 249 -17.55 -7.24 18.53
CA ILE A 249 -16.82 -6.82 17.34
C ILE A 249 -15.34 -7.02 17.63
N ILE A 250 -14.69 -7.84 16.81
CA ILE A 250 -13.28 -8.18 16.96
C ILE A 250 -12.48 -7.39 15.93
N THR A 251 -11.34 -6.85 16.35
CA THR A 251 -10.38 -6.17 15.47
C THR A 251 -8.97 -6.58 15.87
N LYS A 252 -8.18 -6.95 14.87
CA LYS A 252 -6.79 -7.38 15.03
C LYS A 252 -5.92 -6.79 13.94
N THR A 253 -5.09 -5.81 14.32
CA THR A 253 -4.03 -5.28 13.47
C THR A 253 -2.78 -6.16 13.55
N VAL A 254 -2.15 -6.42 12.42
CA VAL A 254 -0.96 -7.27 12.29
C VAL A 254 -0.03 -6.73 11.20
N THR A 255 1.27 -6.96 11.38
CA THR A 255 2.25 -6.86 10.29
C THR A 255 2.76 -8.26 10.00
N LEU A 256 2.47 -8.80 8.82
CA LEU A 256 3.01 -10.11 8.44
C LEU A 256 4.53 -9.98 8.18
N PRO A 257 5.33 -11.01 8.50
CA PRO A 257 6.74 -11.03 8.16
C PRO A 257 6.97 -10.81 6.65
N PRO A 258 8.07 -10.14 6.26
CA PRO A 258 8.46 -10.07 4.86
C PRO A 258 8.79 -11.48 4.34
N VAL A 259 8.52 -11.70 3.06
CA VAL A 259 8.82 -12.99 2.39
C VAL A 259 10.14 -12.99 1.62
N THR A 260 10.96 -11.94 1.78
CA THR A 260 12.28 -11.85 1.12
C THR A 260 13.15 -13.04 1.49
N GLY A 261 13.72 -13.71 0.48
CA GLY A 261 14.54 -14.91 0.66
C GLY A 261 13.77 -16.21 0.89
N LYS A 262 12.43 -16.19 0.88
CA LYS A 262 11.59 -17.40 0.90
C LYS A 262 11.35 -17.91 -0.52
N THR A 263 11.34 -19.23 -0.67
CA THR A 263 10.91 -19.92 -1.89
C THR A 263 9.41 -20.18 -1.79
N ALA A 264 8.62 -19.59 -2.70
CA ALA A 264 7.18 -19.78 -2.77
C ALA A 264 6.82 -20.58 -4.03
N ASN A 265 6.15 -21.71 -3.84
CA ASN A 265 5.67 -22.60 -4.90
C ASN A 265 4.15 -22.51 -5.04
N ALA A 266 3.59 -23.27 -6.00
CA ALA A 266 2.15 -23.32 -6.22
C ALA A 266 1.37 -23.52 -4.90
N ARG A 267 0.21 -22.86 -4.80
CA ARG A 267 -0.69 -22.90 -3.64
C ARG A 267 -0.15 -22.25 -2.36
N HIS A 268 0.85 -21.36 -2.47
CA HIS A 268 1.26 -20.49 -1.36
C HIS A 268 0.16 -19.48 -0.98
N ALA A 269 0.08 -19.11 0.31
CA ALA A 269 -1.00 -18.28 0.82
C ALA A 269 -0.60 -17.43 2.04
N ALA A 270 -1.30 -16.31 2.22
CA ALA A 270 -1.46 -15.65 3.51
C ALA A 270 -2.76 -16.16 4.15
N VAL A 271 -2.75 -16.44 5.45
CA VAL A 271 -3.86 -17.14 6.10
C VAL A 271 -4.33 -16.37 7.33
N ALA A 272 -5.64 -16.14 7.42
CA ALA A 272 -6.30 -15.67 8.63
C ALA A 272 -6.98 -16.86 9.32
N ILE A 273 -6.71 -17.04 10.62
CA ILE A 273 -7.04 -18.27 11.35
C ILE A 273 -7.78 -17.91 12.64
N ILE A 274 -8.94 -18.53 12.87
CA ILE A 274 -9.80 -18.29 14.03
C ILE A 274 -9.98 -19.58 14.80
N TRP A 275 -9.48 -19.58 16.03
CA TRP A 275 -9.55 -20.69 16.97
C TRP A 275 -10.75 -20.53 17.89
N THR A 276 -11.60 -21.56 17.95
CA THR A 276 -12.77 -21.60 18.84
C THR A 276 -12.54 -22.45 20.09
N THR A 277 -11.54 -23.33 20.08
CA THR A 277 -11.00 -24.06 21.26
C THR A 277 -9.58 -24.52 20.94
N ALA A 278 -8.69 -24.54 21.95
CA ALA A 278 -7.34 -25.08 21.79
C ALA A 278 -6.73 -25.55 23.11
N GLY A 279 -6.16 -26.76 23.12
CA GLY A 279 -5.34 -27.27 24.21
C GLY A 279 -3.93 -26.69 24.22
N SER A 280 -3.16 -27.06 25.24
CA SER A 280 -1.85 -26.45 25.53
C SER A 280 -0.78 -26.64 24.44
N ASP A 281 -0.89 -27.68 23.59
CA ASP A 281 0.07 -27.92 22.50
C ASP A 281 0.05 -26.78 21.47
N PHE A 282 -1.03 -26.00 21.44
CA PHE A 282 -1.22 -24.87 20.53
C PHE A 282 -1.01 -23.51 21.20
N ASN A 283 -0.44 -23.44 22.40
CA ASN A 283 -0.27 -22.17 23.13
C ASN A 283 0.55 -21.13 22.35
N SER A 284 1.56 -21.56 21.58
CA SER A 284 2.36 -20.68 20.72
C SER A 284 1.56 -20.07 19.57
N ARG A 285 0.46 -20.70 19.15
CA ARG A 285 -0.43 -20.25 18.08
C ARG A 285 -1.69 -19.55 18.55
N THR A 286 -2.00 -19.67 19.83
CA THR A 286 -3.29 -19.21 20.39
C THR A 286 -3.14 -18.27 21.57
N ALA A 287 -1.91 -17.92 21.96
CA ALA A 287 -1.62 -17.12 23.14
C ALA A 287 -2.33 -17.63 24.42
N GLY A 288 -2.42 -18.96 24.56
CA GLY A 288 -3.05 -19.60 25.73
C GLY A 288 -4.58 -19.55 25.74
N LEU A 289 -5.23 -19.76 24.59
CA LEU A 289 -6.70 -19.76 24.48
C LEU A 289 -7.37 -20.69 25.50
N GLY A 290 -6.86 -21.91 25.63
CA GLY A 290 -7.44 -22.95 26.47
C GLY A 290 -8.73 -23.55 25.89
N LEU A 291 -9.21 -24.63 26.51
CA LEU A 291 -10.37 -25.36 26.02
C LEU A 291 -11.66 -24.56 26.18
N GLN A 292 -12.50 -24.58 25.14
CA GLN A 292 -13.80 -23.92 25.11
C GLN A 292 -14.89 -24.90 24.67
N VAL A 293 -16.15 -24.58 24.97
CA VAL A 293 -17.34 -25.30 24.52
C VAL A 293 -18.49 -24.31 24.21
N GLY A 294 -19.48 -24.78 23.45
CA GLY A 294 -20.71 -24.07 23.11
C GLY A 294 -20.76 -23.57 21.67
N ALA A 295 -21.82 -22.82 21.33
CA ALA A 295 -22.04 -22.23 20.02
C ALA A 295 -21.57 -20.77 19.88
N LEU A 296 -21.00 -20.43 18.73
CA LEU A 296 -20.66 -19.07 18.29
C LEU A 296 -21.19 -18.86 16.87
N TYR A 297 -21.53 -17.61 16.56
CA TYR A 297 -21.95 -17.21 15.21
C TYR A 297 -21.02 -16.13 14.69
N PHE A 298 -20.47 -16.30 13.48
CA PHE A 298 -19.50 -15.41 12.88
C PHE A 298 -20.03 -14.82 11.59
N GLY A 299 -19.67 -13.56 11.31
CA GLY A 299 -20.05 -12.90 10.07
C GLY A 299 -19.29 -11.61 9.85
N GLN A 300 -19.44 -11.05 8.66
CA GLN A 300 -18.83 -9.78 8.24
C GLN A 300 -17.30 -9.78 8.41
N MET A 301 -16.66 -10.89 8.01
CA MET A 301 -15.21 -11.06 8.11
C MET A 301 -14.50 -10.27 7.02
N LYS A 302 -13.58 -9.40 7.45
CA LYS A 302 -12.78 -8.55 6.58
C LYS A 302 -11.33 -8.55 6.98
N TRP A 303 -10.44 -8.72 6.00
CA TRP A 303 -9.01 -8.47 6.18
C TRP A 303 -8.56 -7.48 5.12
N GLU A 304 -7.96 -6.38 5.54
CA GLU A 304 -7.61 -5.26 4.67
C GLU A 304 -6.25 -4.65 5.01
N ALA A 305 -5.68 -3.89 4.07
CA ALA A 305 -4.46 -3.14 4.32
C ALA A 305 -4.70 -1.99 5.31
N GLY A 306 -3.68 -1.62 6.07
CA GLY A 306 -3.72 -0.49 7.00
C GLY A 306 -3.91 -0.90 8.46
N ALA A 307 -3.69 0.08 9.35
CA ALA A 307 -3.68 -0.12 10.79
C ALA A 307 -5.07 -0.07 11.44
N VAL A 308 -6.10 0.39 10.70
CA VAL A 308 -7.43 0.66 11.21
C VAL A 308 -8.44 -0.16 10.42
N ALA A 309 -9.33 -0.87 11.12
CA ALA A 309 -10.46 -1.56 10.50
C ALA A 309 -11.45 -0.53 9.94
N THR A 310 -11.81 -0.69 8.67
CA THR A 310 -12.89 0.09 8.07
C THR A 310 -14.18 -0.75 8.08
N PRO A 311 -15.36 -0.12 7.90
CA PRO A 311 -16.62 -0.85 7.93
C PRO A 311 -16.66 -2.01 6.93
N PHE A 312 -17.35 -3.09 7.30
CA PHE A 312 -17.64 -4.17 6.37
C PHE A 312 -18.57 -3.67 5.26
N LYS A 313 -18.08 -3.69 4.02
CA LYS A 313 -18.86 -3.41 2.83
C LYS A 313 -19.13 -4.74 2.14
N ARG A 314 -20.39 -5.18 2.14
CA ARG A 314 -20.81 -6.40 1.43
C ARG A 314 -20.51 -6.21 -0.06
N ARG A 315 -19.86 -7.18 -0.68
CA ARG A 315 -19.73 -7.20 -2.15
C ARG A 315 -21.10 -7.44 -2.76
N GLU A 316 -21.30 -7.02 -4.01
CA GLU A 316 -22.52 -7.39 -4.72
C GLU A 316 -22.63 -8.93 -4.78
N PRO A 317 -23.80 -9.52 -4.49
CA PRO A 317 -23.95 -10.97 -4.36
C PRO A 317 -23.45 -11.77 -5.58
N GLY A 318 -23.70 -11.29 -6.81
CA GLY A 318 -23.19 -11.89 -8.03
C GLY A 318 -21.66 -11.87 -8.13
N ALA A 319 -21.02 -10.76 -7.76
CA ALA A 319 -19.56 -10.65 -7.72
C ALA A 319 -18.94 -11.61 -6.68
N GLU A 320 -19.53 -11.71 -5.49
CA GLU A 320 -19.09 -12.64 -4.45
C GLU A 320 -19.20 -14.10 -4.90
N LEU A 321 -20.33 -14.44 -5.54
CA LEU A 321 -20.57 -15.77 -6.08
C LEU A 321 -19.60 -16.12 -7.22
N LEU A 322 -19.27 -15.17 -8.09
CA LEU A 322 -18.25 -15.37 -9.14
C LEU A 322 -16.86 -15.63 -8.56
N LEU A 323 -16.48 -14.94 -7.49
CA LEU A 323 -15.23 -15.21 -6.76
C LEU A 323 -15.23 -16.62 -6.16
N CYS A 324 -16.35 -17.07 -5.59
CA CYS A 324 -16.49 -18.43 -5.08
C CYS A 324 -16.41 -19.49 -6.20
N TYR A 325 -17.04 -19.24 -7.36
CA TYR A 325 -16.98 -20.12 -8.51
C TYR A 325 -15.56 -20.36 -9.03
N ARG A 326 -14.61 -19.46 -8.78
CA ARG A 326 -13.20 -19.71 -9.13
C ARG A 326 -12.61 -20.92 -8.40
N TYR A 327 -13.13 -21.25 -7.22
CA TYR A 327 -12.59 -22.31 -6.35
C TYR A 327 -13.47 -23.54 -6.30
N GLY A 328 -14.78 -23.41 -6.48
CA GLY A 328 -15.63 -24.57 -6.68
C GLY A 328 -16.97 -24.20 -7.27
N GLU A 329 -17.54 -25.10 -8.08
CA GLU A 329 -18.92 -24.91 -8.53
C GLU A 329 -19.68 -26.22 -8.74
N PRO A 330 -21.00 -26.22 -8.50
CA PRO A 330 -21.87 -27.24 -9.06
C PRO A 330 -22.07 -26.96 -10.57
N VAL A 331 -21.84 -27.99 -11.38
CA VAL A 331 -22.12 -27.98 -12.82
C VAL A 331 -23.22 -29.00 -13.09
N GLY A 332 -24.39 -28.51 -13.49
CA GLY A 332 -25.51 -29.34 -13.93
C GLY A 332 -25.38 -29.69 -15.41
N PHE A 333 -25.76 -30.91 -15.77
CA PHE A 333 -25.73 -31.38 -17.15
C PHE A 333 -26.74 -32.52 -17.38
N ILE A 334 -27.06 -32.77 -18.65
CA ILE A 334 -27.78 -33.97 -19.07
C ILE A 334 -26.76 -35.00 -19.50
N ALA A 335 -26.70 -36.13 -18.79
CA ALA A 335 -25.96 -37.30 -19.24
C ALA A 335 -26.80 -38.00 -20.31
N ASN A 336 -26.28 -38.12 -21.53
CA ASN A 336 -27.03 -38.65 -22.67
C ASN A 336 -26.76 -40.15 -22.87
N ALA A 337 -27.81 -40.92 -23.20
CA ALA A 337 -27.68 -42.31 -23.61
C ALA A 337 -27.43 -42.48 -25.13
N GLN A 338 -27.71 -41.44 -25.91
CA GLN A 338 -27.57 -41.40 -27.36
C GLN A 338 -26.84 -40.14 -27.78
N GLY A 339 -26.19 -40.14 -28.95
CA GLY A 339 -25.47 -38.96 -29.46
C GLY A 339 -23.95 -39.15 -29.49
N ALA A 340 -23.19 -38.09 -29.24
CA ALA A 340 -21.73 -38.14 -29.24
C ALA A 340 -21.18 -38.85 -27.99
N ASP A 341 -20.04 -39.52 -28.14
CA ASP A 341 -19.34 -40.19 -27.01
C ASP A 341 -18.58 -39.21 -26.11
N PHE A 342 -18.45 -37.95 -26.52
CA PHE A 342 -17.83 -36.89 -25.73
C PHE A 342 -18.76 -35.69 -25.68
N ALA A 343 -19.06 -35.23 -24.47
CA ALA A 343 -19.76 -33.97 -24.23
C ALA A 343 -18.86 -33.06 -23.40
N THR A 344 -18.77 -31.79 -23.77
CA THR A 344 -17.95 -30.79 -23.09
C THR A 344 -18.83 -29.85 -22.28
N PHE A 345 -18.43 -29.58 -21.04
CA PHE A 345 -19.09 -28.66 -20.15
C PHE A 345 -18.10 -27.60 -19.69
N SER A 346 -18.43 -26.33 -19.94
CA SER A 346 -17.62 -25.19 -19.52
C SER A 346 -17.95 -24.80 -18.09
N TYR A 347 -16.93 -24.38 -17.36
CA TYR A 347 -17.10 -23.73 -16.07
C TYR A 347 -17.64 -22.31 -16.22
N LYS A 348 -18.34 -21.80 -15.22
CA LYS A 348 -18.84 -20.40 -15.22
C LYS A 348 -17.70 -19.40 -15.24
N VAL A 349 -16.58 -19.75 -14.60
CA VAL A 349 -15.33 -18.98 -14.58
C VAL A 349 -14.14 -19.93 -14.67
N PRO A 350 -12.99 -19.49 -15.20
CA PRO A 350 -11.75 -20.24 -15.11
C PRO A 350 -11.41 -20.58 -13.65
N LYS A 351 -11.19 -21.87 -13.39
CA LYS A 351 -10.82 -22.39 -12.08
C LYS A 351 -9.42 -21.99 -11.70
N ARG A 352 -9.19 -21.93 -10.39
CA ARG A 352 -7.86 -21.70 -9.82
C ARG A 352 -6.85 -22.75 -10.29
N ASP A 353 -7.25 -24.01 -10.23
CA ASP A 353 -6.44 -25.19 -10.55
C ASP A 353 -7.35 -26.19 -11.28
N VAL A 354 -6.75 -27.24 -11.86
CA VAL A 354 -7.52 -28.31 -12.51
C VAL A 354 -8.42 -28.95 -11.46
N PRO A 355 -9.75 -28.88 -11.63
CA PRO A 355 -10.66 -29.29 -10.57
C PRO A 355 -10.78 -30.80 -10.48
N THR A 356 -10.99 -31.29 -9.27
CA THR A 356 -11.50 -32.65 -9.03
C THR A 356 -13.00 -32.64 -9.25
N LEU A 357 -13.50 -33.62 -10.01
CA LEU A 357 -14.90 -33.73 -10.37
C LEU A 357 -15.57 -34.85 -9.57
N THR A 358 -16.59 -34.49 -8.79
CA THR A 358 -17.36 -35.43 -7.99
C THR A 358 -18.81 -35.42 -8.45
N VAL A 359 -19.32 -36.54 -8.96
CA VAL A 359 -20.74 -36.67 -9.31
C VAL A 359 -21.56 -36.73 -8.03
N LEU A 360 -22.51 -35.82 -7.89
CA LEU A 360 -23.41 -35.71 -6.72
C LEU A 360 -24.90 -35.91 -7.09
N GLY A 361 -25.20 -35.89 -8.40
CA GLY A 361 -26.53 -36.20 -8.92
C GLY A 361 -26.73 -37.68 -9.21
N ASN A 362 -27.63 -37.96 -10.15
CA ASN A 362 -27.87 -39.33 -10.62
C ASN A 362 -26.61 -39.97 -11.20
N SER A 363 -26.50 -41.30 -11.06
CA SER A 363 -25.37 -42.07 -11.59
C SER A 363 -25.21 -41.84 -13.10
N ILE A 364 -23.95 -41.65 -13.51
CA ILE A 364 -23.58 -41.47 -14.91
C ILE A 364 -22.88 -42.71 -15.51
N TYR A 365 -22.80 -43.81 -14.77
CA TYR A 365 -22.13 -45.03 -15.25
C TYR A 365 -22.81 -45.58 -16.54
N PRO A 366 -22.05 -46.10 -17.52
CA PRO A 366 -20.59 -46.28 -17.57
C PRO A 366 -19.78 -45.04 -18.00
N ALA A 367 -20.42 -43.89 -18.23
CA ALA A 367 -19.71 -42.66 -18.53
C ALA A 367 -18.89 -42.18 -17.32
N THR A 368 -17.86 -41.40 -17.60
CA THR A 368 -16.97 -40.81 -16.57
C THR A 368 -16.76 -39.33 -16.84
N LEU A 369 -16.43 -38.57 -15.80
CA LEU A 369 -16.03 -37.17 -15.95
C LEU A 369 -14.52 -37.04 -15.99
N ASN A 370 -14.00 -36.21 -16.89
CA ASN A 370 -12.57 -35.98 -17.04
C ASN A 370 -12.27 -34.48 -17.18
N ALA A 371 -11.51 -33.94 -16.23
CA ALA A 371 -11.10 -32.53 -16.24
C ALA A 371 -10.10 -32.19 -17.38
N ARG A 372 -9.49 -33.21 -18.01
CA ARG A 372 -8.57 -33.05 -19.17
C ARG A 372 -7.41 -32.08 -18.93
N GLY A 373 -7.01 -31.87 -17.68
CA GLY A 373 -6.00 -30.87 -17.32
C GLY A 373 -6.45 -29.42 -17.56
N SER A 374 -7.73 -29.18 -17.82
CA SER A 374 -8.29 -27.86 -18.13
C SER A 374 -8.84 -27.18 -16.88
N THR A 375 -8.65 -25.87 -16.81
CA THR A 375 -9.28 -25.01 -15.80
C THR A 375 -10.52 -24.32 -16.32
N THR A 376 -10.94 -24.54 -17.57
CA THR A 376 -12.07 -23.83 -18.18
C THR A 376 -13.22 -24.75 -18.59
N TRP A 377 -12.97 -26.06 -18.68
CA TRP A 377 -13.98 -27.05 -19.06
C TRP A 377 -13.59 -28.46 -18.59
N PHE A 378 -14.55 -29.38 -18.65
CA PHE A 378 -14.31 -30.83 -18.54
C PHE A 378 -15.14 -31.58 -19.60
N SER A 379 -14.80 -32.84 -19.84
CA SER A 379 -15.62 -33.73 -20.66
C SER A 379 -16.34 -34.78 -19.81
N MET A 380 -17.51 -35.18 -20.29
CA MET A 380 -18.04 -36.50 -20.00
C MET A 380 -17.63 -37.44 -21.13
N ASP A 381 -17.02 -38.57 -20.76
CA ASP A 381 -16.51 -39.58 -21.66
C ASP A 381 -17.43 -40.81 -21.61
N GLY A 382 -17.99 -41.20 -22.75
CA GLY A 382 -18.95 -42.28 -22.88
C GLY A 382 -20.40 -41.83 -22.71
N ARG A 383 -21.29 -42.82 -22.59
CA ARG A 383 -22.74 -42.62 -22.49
C ARG A 383 -23.32 -43.34 -21.29
N VAL A 384 -24.42 -42.83 -20.77
CA VAL A 384 -25.24 -43.50 -19.76
C VAL A 384 -26.15 -44.55 -20.39
N ALA A 385 -26.63 -45.51 -19.60
CA ALA A 385 -27.62 -46.48 -20.07
C ALA A 385 -28.98 -45.84 -20.42
N SER A 386 -29.36 -44.78 -19.72
CA SER A 386 -30.58 -44.00 -19.96
C SER A 386 -30.30 -42.53 -19.69
N SER A 387 -30.78 -41.63 -20.55
CA SER A 387 -30.53 -40.19 -20.38
C SER A 387 -31.08 -39.70 -19.05
N VAL A 388 -30.28 -38.94 -18.31
CA VAL A 388 -30.64 -38.50 -16.96
C VAL A 388 -30.06 -37.12 -16.66
N SER A 389 -30.82 -36.31 -15.93
CA SER A 389 -30.30 -35.08 -15.35
C SER A 389 -29.37 -35.42 -14.20
N SER A 390 -28.15 -34.89 -14.22
CA SER A 390 -27.18 -35.05 -13.15
C SER A 390 -26.40 -33.76 -12.94
N TYR A 391 -25.55 -33.77 -11.91
CA TYR A 391 -24.62 -32.68 -11.66
C TYR A 391 -23.37 -33.23 -10.98
N CYS A 392 -22.27 -32.53 -11.18
CA CYS A 392 -21.06 -32.73 -10.44
C CYS A 392 -20.66 -31.47 -9.69
N PHE A 393 -19.85 -31.64 -8.66
CA PHE A 393 -19.11 -30.56 -8.05
C PHE A 393 -17.69 -30.56 -8.62
N ALA A 394 -17.28 -29.44 -9.20
CA ALA A 394 -15.93 -29.20 -9.67
C ALA A 394 -15.17 -28.44 -8.59
N ASP A 395 -14.33 -29.12 -7.83
CA ASP A 395 -13.57 -28.55 -6.71
C ASP A 395 -12.11 -28.27 -7.10
N SER A 396 -11.67 -27.02 -6.94
CA SER A 396 -10.31 -26.55 -7.24
C SER A 396 -9.66 -25.87 -6.03
N GLU A 397 -10.16 -26.17 -4.83
CA GLU A 397 -9.51 -25.77 -3.58
C GLU A 397 -8.21 -26.54 -3.29
N ILE A 398 -7.43 -26.05 -2.31
CA ILE A 398 -6.09 -26.58 -1.94
C ILE A 398 -6.17 -27.79 -1.00
#